data_AF-A0A534S3I4-F1
#
_entry.id   AF-A0A534S3I4-F1
#
_cell.length_a   1.000
_cell.length_b   1.000
_cell.length_c   1.000
_cell.angle_alpha   90.00
_cell.angle_beta   90.00
_cell.angle_gamma   90.00
#
_symmetry.space_group_name_H-M   'P 1'
#
loop_
_entity.id
_entity.type
_entity.pdbx_description
1 polymer ?
#
loop_
_entity_poly.entity_id
_entity_poly.type
_entity_poly.pdbx_seq_one_letter_code
_entity_poly.pdbx_strand_id
1 'polypeptide(L)' 'MKRVTTILTEIMGPMAPLVLRDQIEALGESPESLPESKLDELIALVGREISDGRVKAKFEESMFQEISNFKRF' A
#
# COMPACT_ATOMS: atom_id res chain seq x y z
N MET A 1 8.98 -0.81 2.67
CA MET A 1 8.40 -1.59 1.55
C MET A 1 8.04 -3.04 1.86
N LYS A 2 8.95 -3.91 2.37
CA LYS A 2 8.66 -5.34 2.53
C LYS A 2 7.33 -5.66 3.24
N ARG A 3 7.00 -4.95 4.33
CA ARG A 3 5.75 -5.15 5.09
C ARG A 3 4.48 -4.72 4.32
N VAL A 4 4.53 -3.60 3.60
CA VAL A 4 3.44 -3.14 2.73
C VAL A 4 3.13 -4.16 1.64
N THR A 5 4.18 -4.68 0.99
CA THR A 5 4.05 -5.75 0.00
C THR A 5 3.45 -7.02 0.61
N THR A 6 3.85 -7.41 1.83
CA THR A 6 3.27 -8.57 2.53
C THR A 6 1.79 -8.38 2.82
N ILE A 7 1.39 -7.26 3.44
CA ILE A 7 -0.02 -6.96 3.73
C ILE A 7 -0.84 -6.99 2.44
N LEU A 8 -0.34 -6.36 1.38
CA LEU A 8 -1.04 -6.34 0.11
C LEU A 8 -1.10 -7.74 -0.52
N THR A 9 -0.06 -8.55 -0.37
CA THR A 9 -0.03 -9.94 -0.86
C THR A 9 -1.03 -10.83 -0.12
N GLU A 10 -1.23 -10.62 1.18
CA GLU A 10 -2.25 -11.35 1.96
C GLU A 10 -3.69 -10.99 1.53
N ILE A 11 -3.88 -9.79 0.97
CA ILE A 11 -5.19 -9.25 0.63
C ILE A 11 -5.54 -9.47 -0.85
N MET A 12 -4.63 -9.10 -1.76
CA MET A 12 -4.80 -9.19 -3.21
C MET A 12 -4.18 -10.46 -3.81
N GLY A 13 -3.40 -11.21 -3.04
CA GLY A 13 -2.68 -12.38 -3.53
C GLY A 13 -1.35 -12.02 -4.22
N PRO A 14 -0.77 -12.97 -4.98
CA PRO A 14 0.59 -12.86 -5.52
C PRO A 14 0.80 -11.73 -6.55
N MET A 15 -0.28 -11.09 -7.03
CA MET A 15 -0.21 -9.93 -7.93
C MET A 15 0.11 -8.62 -7.20
N ALA A 16 0.01 -8.59 -5.87
CA ALA A 16 0.23 -7.40 -5.06
C ALA A 16 1.56 -6.66 -5.33
N PRO A 17 2.73 -7.33 -5.50
CA PRO A 17 3.97 -6.63 -5.77
C PRO A 17 3.95 -5.88 -7.12
N LEU A 18 3.23 -6.41 -8.12
CA LEU A 18 3.10 -5.77 -9.43
C LEU A 18 2.22 -4.53 -9.33
N VAL A 19 1.05 -4.64 -8.68
CA VAL A 19 0.15 -3.49 -8.47
C VAL A 19 0.86 -2.41 -7.67
N LEU A 20 1.56 -2.76 -6.59
CA LEU A 20 2.27 -1.80 -5.77
C LEU A 20 3.33 -1.04 -6.58
N ARG A 21 4.12 -1.76 -7.40
CA ARG A 21 5.14 -1.14 -8.25
C ARG A 21 4.50 -0.17 -9.25
N ASP A 22 3.46 -0.60 -9.97
CA ASP A 22 2.79 0.24 -10.97
C ASP A 22 2.22 1.52 -10.34
N GLN A 23 1.63 1.45 -9.14
CA GLN A 23 1.13 2.63 -8.42
C GLN A 23 2.26 3.55 -7.93
N ILE A 24 3.39 2.98 -7.49
CA ILE A 24 4.56 3.79 -7.07
C ILE A 24 5.18 4.51 -8.27
N GLU A 25 5.30 3.83 -9.41
CA GLU A 25 5.77 4.42 -10.66
C GLU A 25 4.80 5.51 -11.15
N ALA A 26 3.49 5.32 -10.99
CA ALA A 26 2.48 6.34 -11.30
C ALA A 26 2.60 7.61 -10.43
N LEU A 27 3.14 7.49 -9.22
CA LEU A 27 3.48 8.62 -8.33
C LEU A 27 4.79 9.32 -8.70
N GLY A 28 5.49 8.84 -9.74
CA GLY A 28 6.81 9.32 -10.15
C GLY A 28 7.93 8.91 -9.19
N GLU A 29 7.71 7.87 -8.39
CA GLU A 29 8.63 7.42 -7.34
C GLU A 29 9.19 6.03 -7.66
N SER A 30 10.23 5.63 -6.92
CA SER A 30 10.76 4.27 -6.93
C SER A 30 10.33 3.51 -5.67
N PRO A 31 10.07 2.19 -5.74
CA PRO A 31 9.81 1.39 -4.55
C PRO A 31 10.91 1.49 -3.49
N GLU A 32 12.14 1.78 -3.90
CA GLU A 32 13.29 1.89 -3.00
C GLU A 32 13.42 3.29 -2.35
N SER A 33 12.73 4.30 -2.89
CA SER A 33 12.87 5.70 -2.47
C SER A 33 11.54 6.40 -2.16
N LEU A 34 10.43 5.67 -2.03
CA LEU A 34 9.11 6.27 -1.80
C LEU A 34 9.10 7.09 -0.49
N PRO A 35 8.86 8.41 -0.55
CA PRO A 35 8.79 9.24 0.64
C PRO A 35 7.52 8.93 1.46
N GLU A 36 7.62 9.04 2.78
CA GLU A 36 6.51 8.76 3.69
C GLU A 36 5.30 9.68 3.45
N SER A 37 5.52 10.91 2.99
CA SER A 37 4.44 11.84 2.61
C SER A 37 3.57 11.34 1.46
N LYS A 38 4.08 10.41 0.64
CA LYS A 38 3.34 9.78 -0.46
C LYS A 38 2.73 8.43 -0.08
N LEU A 39 2.94 7.92 1.14
CA LEU A 39 2.39 6.63 1.56
C LEU A 39 0.85 6.67 1.62
N ASP A 40 0.28 7.77 2.13
CA ASP A 40 -1.18 7.97 2.18
C ASP A 40 -1.79 7.99 0.78
N GLU A 41 -1.11 8.63 -0.19
CA GLU A 41 -1.53 8.67 -1.58
C GLU A 41 -1.45 7.29 -2.25
N LEU A 42 -0.36 6.55 -2.01
CA LEU A 42 -0.21 5.18 -2.48
C LEU A 42 -1.31 4.26 -1.95
N ILE A 43 -1.64 4.33 -0.67
CA ILE A 43 -2.71 3.53 -0.07
C ILE A 43 -4.05 3.84 -0.74
N ALA A 44 -4.35 5.12 -0.96
CA ALA A 44 -5.58 5.52 -1.63
C ALA A 44 -5.65 5.00 -3.08
N LEU A 45 -4.53 5.02 -3.82
CA LEU A 45 -4.44 4.49 -5.18
C LEU A 45 -4.63 2.98 -5.22
N VAL A 46 -3.88 2.25 -4.40
CA VAL A 46 -3.97 0.78 -4.30
C VAL A 46 -5.37 0.36 -3.82
N GLY A 47 -5.97 1.10 -2.89
CA GLY A 47 -7.33 0.86 -2.43
C GLY A 47 -8.39 1.02 -3.51
N ARG A 48 -8.13 1.76 -4.60
CA ARG A 48 -9.04 1.84 -5.76
C ARG A 48 -9.02 0.59 -6.63
N GLU A 49 -7.91 -0.13 -6.64
CA GLU A 49 -7.78 -1.40 -7.39
C GLU A 49 -8.55 -2.54 -6.71
N ILE A 50 -8.85 -2.40 -5.41
CA ILE A 50 -9.61 -3.38 -4.66
C ILE A 50 -11.11 -3.15 -4.86
N SER A 51 -11.73 -3.98 -5.70
CA SER A 51 -13.16 -3.87 -6.04
C SER A 51 -14.11 -4.28 -4.91
N ASP A 52 -13.69 -5.18 -4.00
CA ASP A 52 -14.50 -5.55 -2.82
C ASP A 52 -14.28 -4.52 -1.70
N GLY A 53 -15.33 -3.76 -1.37
CA GLY A 53 -15.26 -2.71 -0.35
C GLY A 53 -14.88 -3.18 1.05
N ARG A 54 -15.15 -4.44 1.43
CA ARG A 54 -14.73 -4.99 2.73
C ARG A 54 -13.25 -5.30 2.73
N VAL A 55 -12.75 -5.86 1.63
CA VAL A 55 -11.33 -6.15 1.42
C VAL A 55 -10.54 -4.83 1.38
N LYS A 56 -11.08 -3.82 0.72
CA LYS A 56 -10.53 -2.46 0.67
C LYS A 56 -10.43 -1.85 2.07
N ALA A 57 -11.51 -1.86 2.84
CA ALA A 57 -11.52 -1.28 4.19
C ALA A 57 -10.49 -1.98 5.10
N LYS A 58 -10.38 -3.31 5.01
CA LYS A 58 -9.37 -4.07 5.76
C LYS A 58 -7.94 -3.72 5.34
N PHE A 59 -7.70 -3.46 4.05
CA PHE A 59 -6.41 -3.00 3.54
C PHE A 59 -6.05 -1.63 4.10
N GLU A 60 -6.94 -0.65 3.97
CA GLU A 60 -6.74 0.72 4.45
C GLU A 60 -6.48 0.73 5.96
N GLU A 61 -7.24 -0.05 6.75
CA GLU A 61 -7.03 -0.18 8.19
C GLU A 61 -5.67 -0.80 8.54
N SER A 62 -5.30 -1.91 7.88
CA SER A 62 -4.02 -2.59 8.11
C SER A 62 -2.83 -1.69 7.79
N MET A 63 -2.94 -0.93 6.71
CA MET A 63 -1.92 0.04 6.29
C MET A 63 -1.84 1.25 7.22
N PHE A 64 -2.98 1.76 7.68
CA PHE A 64 -3.02 2.88 8.62
C PHE A 64 -2.39 2.53 9.97
N GLN A 65 -2.64 1.33 10.49
CA GLN A 65 -1.99 0.81 11.69
C GLN A 65 -0.47 0.68 11.51
N GLU A 66 -0.04 0.22 10.34
CA GLU A 66 1.38 0.08 10.00
C GLU A 66 2.09 1.43 9.94
N ILE A 67 1.51 2.44 9.28
CA ILE A 67 2.04 3.82 9.24
C ILE A 67 2.09 4.41 10.66
N SER A 68 1.02 4.22 11.43
CA SER A 68 0.94 4.74 12.80
C SER A 68 2.02 4.14 13.70
N ASN A 69 2.37 2.87 13.48
CA ASN A 69 3.50 2.24 14.16
C ASN A 69 4.86 2.77 13.68
N PHE A 70 5.00 3.14 12.40
CA PHE A 70 6.21 3.79 11.88
C PHE A 70 6.43 5.19 12.47
N LYS A 71 5.38 5.99 12.64
CA LYS A 71 5.44 7.34 13.22
C LYS A 71 5.72 7.37 14.73
N ARG A 72 5.75 6.21 15.40
CA ARG A 72 5.91 6.09 16.86
C ARG A 72 7.34 5.80 17.30
N PHE A 73 8.30 5.78 16.37
CA PHE A 73 9.74 5.66 16.61
C PHE A 73 10.48 6.90 16.10
#